data_AF-A0A221R3V9-F1
#
_entry.id   AF-A0A221R3V9-F1
#
_cell.length_a   1.000
_cell.length_b   1.000
_cell.length_c   1.000
_cell.angle_alpha   90.00
_cell.angle_beta   90.00
_cell.angle_gamma   90.00
#
_symmetry.space_group_name_H-M   'P 1'
#
loop_
_entity.id
_entity.type
_entity.pdbx_description
1 polymer ?
#
loop_
_entity_poly.entity_id
_entity_poly.type
_entity_poly.pdbx_seq_one_letter_code
_entity_poly.pdbx_strand_id
1 'polypeptide(L)'
;MSLVRSACDSVRLAAQTDQGAMLAYRITDEAGHEAASGRFTGSADIIVPLSTGHAYTATVSQSPDGAALATSAAADLTAPCPVAVTADAPLFSDPCGTDRDAVLVPRIIGVDYRVGETLLAAGSNSALGTVTVVASARPGYSMGGPTQWTHQFSAAPCPDSQPQPLPPTAAAPAPPQAPPSAEPPAAPSPAATADHPAGGDWQASTGTPAEHSSQTAASAWAPGPLAWAIMIALAVAGGILFWSKTRH
;
A
#
# COMPACT_ATOMS: atom_id res chain seq x y z
N MET A 1 -20.11 11.58 -38.38
CA MET A 1 -20.86 10.91 -37.31
C MET A 1 -19.89 10.06 -36.50
N SER A 2 -20.03 10.02 -35.19
CA SER A 2 -19.21 9.20 -34.30
C SER A 2 -20.07 8.57 -33.20
N LEU A 3 -19.70 7.35 -32.82
CA LEU A 3 -20.22 6.67 -31.65
C LEU A 3 -19.02 6.29 -30.79
N VAL A 4 -18.98 6.74 -29.55
CA VAL A 4 -17.86 6.48 -28.64
C VAL A 4 -18.40 6.05 -27.28
N ARG A 5 -17.67 5.18 -26.58
CA ARG A 5 -17.99 4.84 -25.19
C ARG A 5 -17.95 6.10 -24.33
N SER A 6 -19.06 6.42 -23.65
CA SER A 6 -19.18 7.60 -22.78
C SER A 6 -19.00 7.22 -21.32
N ALA A 7 -19.64 6.12 -20.92
CA ALA A 7 -19.47 5.51 -19.60
C ALA A 7 -19.47 4.00 -19.74
N CYS A 8 -19.56 3.30 -18.62
CA CYS A 8 -19.50 1.85 -18.61
C CYS A 8 -20.62 1.20 -19.43
N ASP A 9 -21.83 1.76 -19.31
CA ASP A 9 -23.11 1.29 -19.82
C ASP A 9 -23.75 2.29 -20.79
N SER A 10 -22.95 3.19 -21.38
CA SER A 10 -23.48 4.17 -22.32
C SER A 10 -22.48 4.59 -23.38
N VAL A 11 -23.03 4.98 -24.52
CA VAL A 11 -22.30 5.56 -25.65
C VAL A 11 -22.75 6.99 -25.87
N ARG A 12 -21.85 7.82 -26.39
CA ARG A 12 -22.17 9.15 -26.89
C ARG A 12 -22.24 9.09 -28.41
N LEU A 13 -23.42 9.40 -28.93
CA LEU A 13 -23.67 9.57 -30.36
C LEU A 13 -23.53 11.05 -30.70
N ALA A 14 -22.61 11.36 -31.61
CA ALA A 14 -22.49 12.69 -32.21
C ALA A 14 -22.71 12.62 -33.73
N ALA A 15 -23.68 13.39 -34.23
CA ALA A 15 -24.00 13.49 -35.65
C ALA A 15 -24.37 14.92 -36.02
N GLN A 16 -24.09 15.31 -37.26
CA GLN A 16 -24.44 16.63 -37.79
C GLN A 16 -24.90 16.49 -39.25
N THR A 17 -25.84 17.32 -39.66
CA THR A 17 -26.39 17.43 -41.01
C THR A 17 -26.55 18.90 -41.38
N ASP A 18 -26.22 19.23 -42.62
CA ASP A 18 -26.24 20.61 -43.12
C ASP A 18 -27.61 21.02 -43.69
N GLN A 19 -28.55 20.08 -43.83
CA GLN A 19 -29.74 20.27 -44.67
C GLN A 19 -31.03 20.58 -43.91
N GLY A 20 -31.01 20.72 -42.57
CA GLY A 20 -32.22 20.95 -41.77
C GLY A 20 -33.29 19.84 -41.91
N ALA A 21 -32.99 18.76 -42.63
CA ALA A 21 -33.83 17.60 -42.78
C ALA A 21 -33.82 16.79 -41.48
N MET A 22 -34.99 16.27 -41.11
CA MET A 22 -35.11 15.31 -40.02
C MET A 22 -34.54 13.97 -40.49
N LEU A 23 -33.50 13.49 -39.82
CA LEU A 23 -32.89 12.19 -40.05
C LEU A 23 -33.24 11.24 -38.92
N ALA A 24 -33.16 9.94 -39.21
CA ALA A 24 -33.25 8.89 -38.20
C ALA A 24 -31.85 8.37 -37.85
N TYR A 25 -31.67 7.93 -36.61
CA TYR A 25 -30.53 7.11 -36.21
C TYR A 25 -31.02 5.76 -35.67
N ARG A 26 -30.21 4.72 -35.88
CA ARG A 26 -30.39 3.39 -35.32
C ARG A 26 -29.06 2.87 -34.80
N ILE A 27 -29.04 2.40 -33.56
CA ILE A 27 -27.89 1.78 -32.90
C ILE A 27 -28.19 0.28 -32.78
N THR A 28 -27.27 -0.55 -33.25
CA THR A 28 -27.40 -2.01 -33.21
C THR A 28 -26.19 -2.65 -32.55
N ASP A 29 -26.40 -3.79 -31.91
CA ASP A 29 -25.33 -4.67 -31.44
C ASP A 29 -24.63 -5.39 -32.61
N GLU A 30 -23.63 -6.21 -32.31
CA GLU A 30 -22.89 -7.01 -33.29
C GLU A 30 -23.74 -8.08 -34.00
N ALA A 31 -24.87 -8.48 -33.41
CA ALA A 31 -25.82 -9.42 -34.00
C ALA A 31 -26.86 -8.70 -34.89
N GLY A 32 -26.85 -7.37 -34.95
CA GLY A 32 -27.79 -6.55 -35.70
C GLY A 32 -29.10 -6.27 -34.98
N HIS A 33 -29.23 -6.61 -33.70
CA HIS A 33 -30.40 -6.26 -32.92
C HIS A 33 -30.39 -4.76 -32.60
N GLU A 34 -31.55 -4.12 -32.78
CA GLU A 34 -31.70 -2.71 -32.44
C GLU A 34 -31.68 -2.51 -30.92
N ALA A 35 -30.72 -1.71 -30.45
CA ALA A 35 -30.58 -1.37 -29.05
C ALA A 35 -31.16 0.02 -28.74
N ALA A 36 -31.11 0.95 -29.70
CA ALA A 36 -31.74 2.25 -29.60
C ALA A 36 -32.00 2.85 -30.99
N SER A 37 -33.02 3.70 -31.11
CA SER A 37 -33.24 4.50 -32.32
C SER A 37 -33.93 5.82 -31.98
N GLY A 38 -33.90 6.75 -32.92
CA GLY A 38 -34.52 8.04 -32.75
C GLY A 38 -34.41 8.92 -33.99
N ARG A 39 -34.75 10.20 -33.84
CA ARG A 39 -34.66 11.20 -34.91
C ARG A 39 -33.98 12.46 -34.42
N PHE A 40 -33.34 13.19 -35.34
CA PHE A 40 -32.70 14.47 -35.06
C PHE A 40 -32.71 15.38 -36.28
N THR A 41 -32.55 16.68 -36.04
CA THR A 41 -32.43 17.71 -37.09
C THR A 41 -31.23 18.60 -36.76
N GLY A 42 -30.44 18.96 -37.76
CA GLY A 42 -29.24 19.77 -37.56
C GLY A 42 -28.12 18.97 -36.89
N SER A 43 -28.08 18.92 -35.56
CA SER A 43 -27.06 18.16 -34.81
C SER A 43 -27.67 17.31 -33.71
N ALA A 44 -27.03 16.18 -33.45
CA ALA A 44 -27.31 15.29 -32.33
C ALA A 44 -26.03 15.12 -31.51
N ASP A 45 -26.17 15.29 -30.20
CA ASP A 45 -25.17 14.95 -29.20
C ASP A 45 -25.88 14.31 -28.01
N ILE A 46 -25.94 12.98 -28.00
CA ILE A 46 -26.85 12.21 -27.15
C ILE A 46 -26.06 11.13 -26.41
N ILE A 47 -26.29 11.01 -25.11
CA ILE A 47 -25.82 9.86 -24.32
C ILE A 47 -26.92 8.81 -24.34
N VAL A 48 -26.60 7.61 -24.82
CA VAL A 48 -27.52 6.49 -24.95
C VAL A 48 -27.09 5.39 -23.99
N PRO A 49 -27.91 5.03 -22.98
CA PRO A 49 -27.66 3.87 -22.14
C PRO A 49 -27.90 2.59 -22.92
N LEU A 50 -26.97 1.63 -22.81
CA LEU A 50 -26.96 0.36 -23.53
C LEU A 50 -26.48 -0.76 -22.61
N SER A 51 -26.78 -2.01 -22.95
CA SER A 51 -26.26 -3.16 -22.22
C SER A 51 -24.74 -3.30 -22.42
N THR A 52 -24.04 -3.72 -21.37
CA THR A 52 -22.62 -4.05 -21.46
C THR A 52 -22.43 -5.44 -22.07
N GLY A 53 -21.20 -5.76 -22.46
CA GLY A 53 -20.87 -7.05 -23.08
C GLY A 53 -20.96 -7.08 -24.61
N HIS A 54 -21.27 -5.94 -25.24
CA HIS A 54 -21.54 -5.84 -26.68
C HIS A 54 -20.72 -4.75 -27.35
N ALA A 55 -20.59 -4.83 -28.67
CA ALA A 55 -20.06 -3.76 -29.51
C ALA A 55 -21.19 -3.15 -30.34
N TYR A 56 -21.31 -1.83 -30.30
CA TYR A 56 -22.42 -1.12 -30.93
C TYR A 56 -21.96 -0.33 -32.14
N THR A 57 -22.75 -0.35 -33.21
CA THR A 57 -22.60 0.58 -34.34
C THR A 57 -23.84 1.44 -34.46
N ALA A 58 -23.67 2.66 -34.95
CA ALA A 58 -24.76 3.55 -35.21
C ALA A 58 -24.84 3.86 -36.70
N THR A 59 -26.04 3.84 -37.24
CA THR A 59 -26.37 4.24 -38.60
C THR A 59 -27.26 5.47 -38.58
N VAL A 60 -27.15 6.31 -39.60
CA VAL A 60 -28.06 7.44 -39.85
C VAL A 60 -28.67 7.29 -41.23
N SER A 61 -29.98 7.51 -41.34
CA SER A 61 -30.77 7.34 -42.57
C SER A 61 -31.80 8.46 -42.72
N GLN A 62 -32.36 8.63 -43.93
CA GLN A 62 -33.43 9.62 -44.17
C GLN A 62 -34.76 9.23 -43.51
N SER A 63 -34.98 7.93 -43.35
CA SER A 63 -36.16 7.35 -42.68
C SER A 63 -35.72 6.14 -41.86
N PRO A 64 -36.52 5.70 -40.85
CA PRO A 64 -36.14 4.58 -39.97
C PRO A 64 -35.79 3.27 -40.70
N ASP A 65 -36.38 3.05 -41.88
CA ASP A 65 -36.17 1.86 -42.72
C ASP A 65 -35.38 2.17 -44.01
N GLY A 66 -34.89 3.41 -44.14
CA GLY A 66 -34.14 3.86 -45.30
C GLY A 66 -32.71 3.32 -45.32
N ALA A 67 -32.09 3.37 -46.50
CA ALA A 67 -30.67 3.08 -46.62
C ALA A 67 -29.83 4.01 -45.74
N ALA A 68 -28.78 3.46 -45.13
CA ALA A 68 -27.85 4.23 -44.31
C ALA A 68 -27.10 5.25 -45.17
N LEU A 69 -27.16 6.51 -44.76
CA LEU A 69 -26.37 7.61 -45.31
C LEU A 69 -24.97 7.63 -44.69
N ALA A 70 -24.85 7.20 -43.43
CA ALA A 70 -23.60 7.12 -42.70
C ALA A 70 -23.66 6.01 -41.65
N THR A 71 -22.49 5.44 -41.36
CA THR A 71 -22.29 4.43 -40.32
C THR A 71 -21.07 4.82 -39.48
N SER A 72 -21.16 4.69 -38.16
CA SER A 72 -20.04 4.92 -37.25
C SER A 72 -19.07 3.74 -37.20
N ALA A 73 -17.87 3.97 -36.70
CA ALA A 73 -17.07 2.87 -36.13
C ALA A 73 -17.79 2.25 -34.92
N ALA A 74 -17.42 1.03 -34.55
CA ALA A 74 -18.00 0.35 -33.40
C ALA A 74 -17.51 0.98 -32.08
N ALA A 75 -18.45 1.21 -31.15
CA ALA A 75 -18.18 1.55 -29.76
C ALA A 75 -18.23 0.26 -28.93
N ASP A 76 -17.11 -0.10 -28.32
CA ASP A 76 -16.96 -1.35 -27.57
C ASP A 76 -17.36 -1.16 -26.09
N LEU A 77 -18.41 -1.86 -25.67
CA LEU A 77 -18.85 -1.99 -24.26
C LEU A 77 -18.60 -3.40 -23.71
N THR A 78 -17.76 -4.22 -24.34
CA THR A 78 -17.43 -5.58 -23.89
C THR A 78 -16.50 -5.57 -22.68
N ALA A 79 -15.64 -4.55 -22.58
CA ALA A 79 -14.76 -4.41 -21.42
C ALA A 79 -15.59 -4.14 -20.14
N PRO A 80 -15.34 -4.89 -19.05
CA PRO A 80 -16.12 -4.84 -17.84
C PRO A 80 -16.10 -3.46 -17.20
N CYS A 81 -17.18 -3.12 -16.50
CA CYS A 81 -17.26 -1.88 -15.73
C CYS A 81 -16.23 -1.91 -14.60
N PRO A 82 -15.41 -0.86 -14.41
CA PRO A 82 -14.63 -0.74 -13.21
C PRO A 82 -15.51 -0.74 -11.96
N VAL A 83 -15.04 -1.40 -10.92
CA VAL A 83 -15.69 -1.37 -9.61
C VAL A 83 -15.38 -0.03 -8.94
N ALA A 84 -16.43 0.71 -8.59
CA ALA A 84 -16.27 1.98 -7.89
C ALA A 84 -15.75 1.75 -6.46
N VAL A 85 -14.69 2.46 -6.10
CA VAL A 85 -14.10 2.46 -4.76
C VAL A 85 -13.81 3.88 -4.31
N THR A 86 -13.90 4.09 -3.00
CA THR A 86 -13.49 5.34 -2.36
C THR A 86 -12.31 5.03 -1.47
N ALA A 87 -11.28 5.87 -1.55
CA ALA A 87 -10.14 5.75 -0.65
C ALA A 87 -10.47 6.37 0.70
N ASP A 88 -10.10 5.69 1.78
CA ASP A 88 -10.10 6.27 3.12
C ASP A 88 -8.79 7.03 3.33
N ALA A 89 -8.84 8.11 4.11
CA ALA A 89 -7.65 8.85 4.47
C ALA A 89 -6.71 7.98 5.33
N PRO A 90 -5.39 8.01 5.08
CA PRO A 90 -4.43 7.42 6.00
C PRO A 90 -4.44 8.20 7.33
N LEU A 91 -4.12 7.50 8.41
CA LEU A 91 -3.88 8.15 9.71
C LEU A 91 -2.38 8.42 9.85
N PHE A 92 -2.03 9.54 10.49
CA PHE A 92 -0.66 9.90 10.80
C PHE A 92 -0.45 9.83 12.31
N SER A 93 0.48 8.98 12.76
CA SER A 93 0.89 8.84 14.15
C SER A 93 2.21 9.58 14.35
N ASP A 94 2.16 10.72 15.04
CA ASP A 94 3.29 11.64 15.32
C ASP A 94 3.40 11.85 16.85
N PRO A 95 3.84 10.84 17.62
CA PRO A 95 4.20 11.03 19.02
C PRO A 95 5.47 11.88 19.14
N CYS A 96 5.83 12.31 20.36
CA CYS A 96 7.12 12.96 20.55
C CYS A 96 8.30 12.07 20.11
N GLY A 97 9.40 12.70 19.73
CA GLY A 97 10.53 12.06 19.07
C GLY A 97 10.23 11.79 17.59
N THR A 98 11.03 10.91 16.98
CA THR A 98 10.86 10.48 15.59
C THR A 98 10.74 8.97 15.45
N ASP A 99 11.09 8.22 16.51
CA ASP A 99 11.26 6.77 16.45
C ASP A 99 9.93 6.01 16.24
N ARG A 100 8.81 6.68 16.47
CA ARG A 100 7.46 6.08 16.43
C ARG A 100 6.54 6.78 15.43
N ASP A 101 7.12 7.58 14.54
CA ASP A 101 6.39 8.27 13.49
C ASP A 101 5.98 7.28 12.41
N ALA A 102 4.70 7.30 12.05
CA ALA A 102 4.15 6.37 11.08
C ALA A 102 2.94 6.88 10.33
N VAL A 103 2.82 6.45 9.08
CA VAL A 103 1.60 6.49 8.27
C VAL A 103 0.88 5.15 8.42
N LEU A 104 -0.36 5.16 8.92
CA LEU A 104 -1.22 3.98 8.96
C LEU A 104 -2.11 3.97 7.72
N VAL A 105 -1.81 3.04 6.81
CA VAL A 105 -2.50 2.87 5.54
C VAL A 105 -3.70 1.93 5.69
N PRO A 106 -4.92 2.34 5.30
CA PRO A 106 -6.09 1.47 5.36
C PRO A 106 -5.99 0.33 4.34
N ARG A 107 -6.65 -0.79 4.65
CA ARG A 107 -6.77 -1.92 3.71
C ARG A 107 -8.03 -1.75 2.89
N ILE A 108 -7.88 -1.30 1.65
CA ILE A 108 -8.99 -1.16 0.70
C ILE A 108 -8.68 -1.99 -0.54
N ILE A 109 -9.60 -2.87 -0.91
CA ILE A 109 -9.45 -3.70 -2.11
C ILE A 109 -9.51 -2.80 -3.35
N GLY A 110 -8.55 -2.98 -4.26
CA GLY A 110 -8.50 -2.20 -5.50
C GLY A 110 -7.85 -0.83 -5.36
N VAL A 111 -7.28 -0.49 -4.20
CA VAL A 111 -6.59 0.78 -3.96
C VAL A 111 -5.14 0.54 -3.54
N ASP A 112 -4.22 1.27 -4.17
CA ASP A 112 -2.81 1.34 -3.81
C ASP A 112 -2.48 2.71 -3.23
N TYR A 113 -1.74 2.74 -2.12
CA TYR A 113 -1.25 3.96 -1.48
C TYR A 113 0.25 4.10 -1.67
N ARG A 114 0.71 5.30 -2.02
CA ARG A 114 2.12 5.61 -2.31
C ARG A 114 2.61 6.89 -1.66
N VAL A 115 3.92 6.95 -1.43
CA VAL A 115 4.65 8.20 -1.15
C VAL A 115 5.73 8.33 -2.20
N GLY A 116 5.63 9.36 -3.04
CA GLY A 116 6.36 9.39 -4.31
C GLY A 116 6.05 8.14 -5.14
N GLU A 117 7.08 7.41 -5.55
CA GLU A 117 6.94 6.15 -6.30
C GLU A 117 6.81 4.90 -5.40
N THR A 118 7.04 5.05 -4.10
CA THR A 118 7.12 3.92 -3.16
C THR A 118 5.72 3.47 -2.75
N LEU A 119 5.40 2.20 -3.00
CA LEU A 119 4.15 1.57 -2.55
C LEU A 119 4.20 1.29 -1.05
N LEU A 120 3.17 1.73 -0.33
CA LEU A 120 3.01 1.46 1.09
C LEU A 120 2.21 0.17 1.30
N ALA A 121 2.63 -0.63 2.29
CA ALA A 121 1.85 -1.77 2.72
C ALA A 121 0.67 -1.30 3.60
N ALA A 122 -0.44 -2.04 3.58
CA ALA A 122 -1.52 -1.78 4.53
C ALA A 122 -1.04 -1.95 5.98
N GLY A 123 -1.45 -1.03 6.86
CA GLY A 123 -0.94 -0.94 8.24
C GLY A 123 0.12 0.15 8.40
N SER A 124 0.98 -0.02 9.40
CA SER A 124 1.96 0.99 9.81
C SER A 124 3.19 1.01 8.90
N ASN A 125 3.56 2.21 8.41
CA ASN A 125 4.77 2.46 7.62
C ASN A 125 5.53 3.62 8.26
N SER A 126 6.81 3.43 8.60
CA SER A 126 7.62 4.50 9.17
C SER A 126 7.77 5.67 8.19
N ALA A 127 7.67 6.89 8.71
CA ALA A 127 7.71 8.11 7.93
C ALA A 127 8.29 9.25 8.77
N LEU A 128 8.95 10.21 8.12
CA LEU A 128 9.53 11.38 8.77
C LEU A 128 9.39 12.60 7.87
N GLY A 129 9.46 13.80 8.46
CA GLY A 129 9.40 15.05 7.72
C GLY A 129 8.05 15.29 7.04
N THR A 130 8.06 15.94 5.87
CA THR A 130 6.84 16.11 5.07
C THR A 130 6.58 14.88 4.22
N VAL A 131 5.40 14.27 4.36
CA VAL A 131 4.96 13.15 3.52
C VAL A 131 3.66 13.50 2.82
N THR A 132 3.59 13.21 1.53
CA THR A 132 2.36 13.23 0.74
C THR A 132 2.01 11.83 0.31
N VAL A 133 0.91 11.30 0.84
CA VAL A 133 0.35 10.01 0.49
C VAL A 133 -0.63 10.19 -0.67
N VAL A 134 -0.47 9.39 -1.72
CA VAL A 134 -1.36 9.36 -2.90
C VAL A 134 -2.02 7.99 -2.99
N ALA A 135 -3.35 7.95 -3.02
CA ALA A 135 -4.13 6.77 -3.37
C ALA A 135 -4.35 6.71 -4.88
N SER A 136 -4.29 5.50 -5.44
CA SER A 136 -4.57 5.22 -6.85
C SER A 136 -5.40 3.95 -6.99
N ALA A 137 -6.35 3.94 -7.93
CA ALA A 137 -7.14 2.74 -8.22
C ALA A 137 -6.31 1.75 -9.05
N ARG A 138 -6.41 0.48 -8.68
CA ARG A 138 -5.86 -0.63 -9.46
C ARG A 138 -6.64 -0.83 -10.76
N PRO A 139 -6.06 -1.52 -11.76
CA PRO A 139 -6.80 -1.91 -12.96
C PRO A 139 -8.12 -2.62 -12.62
N GLY A 140 -9.20 -2.24 -13.30
CA GLY A 140 -10.55 -2.74 -13.03
C GLY A 140 -11.27 -2.04 -11.88
N TYR A 141 -10.68 -1.01 -11.27
CA TYR A 141 -11.31 -0.15 -10.27
C TYR A 141 -11.33 1.31 -10.73
N SER A 142 -12.31 2.07 -10.26
CA SER A 142 -12.39 3.51 -10.46
C SER A 142 -12.43 4.21 -9.11
N MET A 143 -11.62 5.25 -8.95
CA MET A 143 -11.49 5.98 -7.70
C MET A 143 -12.46 7.16 -7.62
N GLY A 144 -13.16 7.29 -6.50
CA GLY A 144 -13.89 8.48 -6.10
C GLY A 144 -13.30 9.12 -4.84
N GLY A 145 -13.64 10.39 -4.61
CA GLY A 145 -13.27 11.11 -3.39
C GLY A 145 -11.82 11.64 -3.37
N PRO A 146 -11.33 12.09 -2.21
CA PRO A 146 -9.96 12.56 -2.03
C PRO A 146 -8.96 11.44 -2.26
N THR A 147 -7.85 11.76 -2.93
CA THR A 147 -6.80 10.79 -3.27
C THR A 147 -5.42 11.22 -2.81
N GLN A 148 -5.30 12.35 -2.12
CA GLN A 148 -4.01 12.90 -1.70
C GLN A 148 -4.11 13.53 -0.31
N TRP A 149 -3.16 13.20 0.55
CA TRP A 149 -3.07 13.72 1.91
C TRP A 149 -1.62 14.05 2.25
N THR A 150 -1.38 15.24 2.80
CA THR A 150 -0.05 15.69 3.20
C THR A 150 0.02 15.89 4.71
N HIS A 151 1.11 15.45 5.32
CA HIS A 151 1.37 15.63 6.74
C HIS A 151 2.83 16.01 6.97
N GLN A 152 3.07 16.84 7.98
CA GLN A 152 4.40 17.22 8.45
C GLN A 152 4.60 16.61 9.83
N PHE A 153 5.43 15.56 9.91
CA PHE A 153 5.84 14.98 11.18
C PHE A 153 6.74 15.95 11.96
N SER A 154 6.58 15.95 13.27
CA SER A 154 7.39 16.72 14.20
C SER A 154 8.72 16.02 14.51
N ALA A 155 9.68 16.76 15.06
CA ALA A 155 10.90 16.18 15.63
C ALA A 155 11.07 16.63 17.10
N ALA A 156 9.95 16.97 17.75
CA ALA A 156 9.96 17.53 19.09
C ALA A 156 10.41 16.46 20.09
N PRO A 157 11.43 16.70 20.94
CA PRO A 157 11.92 15.69 21.87
C PRO A 157 10.86 15.33 22.90
N CYS A 158 10.89 14.09 23.37
CA CYS A 158 10.02 13.65 24.45
C CYS A 158 10.44 14.30 25.79
N PRO A 159 9.48 14.69 26.63
CA PRO A 159 9.77 15.36 27.91
C PRO A 159 10.62 14.53 28.88
N ASP A 160 10.71 13.21 28.72
CA ASP A 160 11.49 12.31 29.60
C ASP A 160 12.78 11.76 28.98
N SER A 161 13.17 12.21 27.78
CA SER A 161 14.44 11.80 27.14
C SER A 161 15.67 12.59 27.65
N GLN A 162 15.75 12.87 28.95
CA GLN A 162 17.05 13.19 29.55
C GLN A 162 17.88 11.90 29.55
N PRO A 163 19.17 11.94 29.14
CA PRO A 163 20.06 10.82 29.38
C PRO A 163 19.97 10.50 30.85
N GLN A 164 19.57 9.27 31.19
CA GLN A 164 19.76 8.77 32.54
C GLN A 164 21.22 9.07 32.88
N PRO A 165 21.52 9.77 33.99
CA PRO A 165 22.91 9.95 34.41
C PRO A 165 23.56 8.59 34.34
N LEU A 166 24.64 8.46 33.55
CA LEU A 166 25.43 7.24 33.54
C LEU A 166 25.57 6.82 35.00
N PRO A 167 25.22 5.58 35.40
CA PRO A 167 25.49 5.15 36.76
C PRO A 167 26.94 5.53 37.04
N PRO A 168 27.25 6.17 38.20
CA PRO A 168 28.62 6.57 38.48
C PRO A 168 29.45 5.32 38.24
N THR A 169 30.41 5.40 37.31
CA THR A 169 31.36 4.31 37.06
C THR A 169 31.85 3.92 38.44
N ALA A 170 31.42 2.76 38.93
CA ALA A 170 31.92 2.23 40.17
C ALA A 170 33.43 2.24 39.98
N ALA A 171 34.12 3.05 40.78
CA ALA A 171 35.56 3.15 40.71
C ALA A 171 36.08 1.71 40.71
N ALA A 172 36.85 1.36 39.68
CA ALA A 172 37.49 0.06 39.61
C ALA A 172 38.13 -0.19 40.99
N PRO A 173 37.84 -1.31 41.66
CA PRO A 173 38.40 -1.57 42.98
C PRO A 173 39.91 -1.40 42.89
N ALA A 174 40.46 -0.60 43.80
CA ALA A 174 41.90 -0.40 43.90
C ALA A 174 42.60 -1.77 43.92
N PRO A 175 43.72 -1.94 43.20
CA PRO A 175 44.45 -3.20 43.23
C PRO A 175 44.75 -3.58 44.69
N PRO A 176 44.59 -4.86 45.08
CA PRO A 176 44.85 -5.29 46.44
C PRO A 176 46.28 -4.90 46.85
N GLN A 177 46.41 -4.23 48.00
CA GLN A 177 47.71 -3.94 48.58
C GLN A 177 48.44 -5.26 48.85
N ALA A 178 49.72 -5.31 48.49
CA ALA A 178 50.59 -6.46 48.74
C ALA A 178 50.64 -6.77 50.26
N PRO A 179 50.55 -8.05 50.66
CA PRO A 179 50.69 -8.42 52.07
C PRO A 179 52.11 -8.11 52.58
N PRO A 180 52.28 -7.75 53.86
CA PRO A 180 53.62 -7.59 54.45
C PRO A 180 54.36 -8.93 54.48
N SER A 181 55.62 -8.91 54.08
CA SER A 181 56.54 -10.06 54.15
C SER A 181 56.57 -10.65 55.56
N ALA A 182 56.19 -11.92 55.67
CA ALA A 182 56.39 -12.72 56.87
C ALA A 182 57.79 -13.36 56.87
N GLU A 183 58.42 -13.34 58.04
CA GLU A 183 59.73 -13.89 58.40
C GLU A 183 59.74 -15.45 58.35
N PRO A 184 60.90 -16.12 58.16
CA PRO A 184 61.00 -17.58 57.89
C PRO A 184 60.72 -18.50 59.10
N PRO A 185 60.59 -19.82 58.88
CA PRO A 185 59.76 -20.70 59.70
C PRO A 185 60.53 -21.45 60.82
N ALA A 186 59.78 -21.91 61.82
CA ALA A 186 60.16 -23.01 62.70
C ALA A 186 59.22 -24.21 62.49
N ALA A 187 59.82 -25.38 62.28
CA ALA A 187 59.20 -26.70 62.14
C ALA A 187 59.16 -27.45 63.50
N PRO A 188 58.74 -28.74 63.60
CA PRO A 188 57.38 -29.28 63.39
C PRO A 188 56.90 -30.23 64.54
N SER A 189 55.70 -30.84 64.33
CA SER A 189 55.18 -32.15 64.83
C SER A 189 54.38 -32.26 66.16
N PRO A 190 53.55 -33.33 66.38
CA PRO A 190 52.74 -34.13 65.43
C PRO A 190 51.32 -34.58 65.92
N ALA A 191 50.49 -34.97 64.94
CA ALA A 191 49.51 -36.09 64.83
C ALA A 191 48.52 -36.53 65.95
N ALA A 192 47.25 -36.70 65.54
CA ALA A 192 46.34 -37.87 65.72
C ALA A 192 44.89 -37.44 65.38
N THR A 193 43.90 -38.21 64.90
CA THR A 193 43.71 -39.51 64.24
C THR A 193 42.25 -39.49 63.71
N ALA A 194 41.99 -40.27 62.66
CA ALA A 194 40.72 -40.46 61.94
C ALA A 194 39.53 -40.98 62.77
N ASP A 195 38.29 -40.81 62.27
CA ASP A 195 37.42 -41.93 61.83
C ASP A 195 36.18 -41.44 61.04
N HIS A 196 35.51 -42.37 60.35
CA HIS A 196 34.79 -42.24 59.06
C HIS A 196 33.26 -42.57 59.22
N PRO A 197 32.46 -43.02 58.21
CA PRO A 197 31.22 -42.40 57.68
C PRO A 197 29.88 -43.17 57.88
N ALA A 198 28.82 -42.71 57.19
CA ALA A 198 27.83 -43.48 56.37
C ALA A 198 26.36 -43.12 56.71
N GLY A 199 25.56 -42.62 55.75
CA GLY A 199 24.69 -43.41 54.85
C GLY A 199 23.27 -42.83 54.92
N GLY A 200 22.40 -42.86 53.90
CA GLY A 200 22.46 -43.53 52.61
C GLY A 200 21.31 -43.13 51.68
N ASP A 201 21.33 -43.76 50.52
CA ASP A 201 20.36 -43.74 49.43
C ASP A 201 19.03 -44.42 49.79
N TRP A 202 17.93 -44.03 49.13
CA TRP A 202 16.92 -44.97 48.62
C TRP A 202 16.28 -44.49 47.31
N GLN A 203 16.06 -45.47 46.45
CA GLN A 203 15.71 -45.41 45.04
C GLN A 203 14.22 -45.24 44.73
N ALA A 204 14.02 -44.85 43.47
CA ALA A 204 12.83 -44.86 42.60
C ALA A 204 11.70 -45.87 42.88
N SER A 205 10.50 -45.48 42.46
CA SER A 205 9.57 -46.39 41.78
C SER A 205 8.63 -45.66 40.81
N THR A 206 8.34 -46.39 39.75
CA THR A 206 7.71 -46.09 38.46
C THR A 206 6.18 -46.04 38.50
N GLY A 207 5.58 -45.24 37.61
CA GLY A 207 4.17 -45.38 37.23
C GLY A 207 3.73 -44.39 36.13
N THR A 208 3.42 -44.90 34.95
CA THR A 208 2.68 -44.26 33.82
C THR A 208 1.49 -45.20 33.51
N PRO A 209 0.45 -44.87 32.70
CA PRO A 209 0.18 -43.63 31.96
C PRO A 209 -1.29 -43.18 31.94
N ALA A 210 -1.51 -42.01 31.30
CA ALA A 210 -2.63 -41.65 30.40
C ALA A 210 -3.29 -40.33 30.80
N GLU A 211 -3.09 -39.29 29.99
CA GLU A 211 -4.19 -38.48 29.47
C GLU A 211 -3.76 -37.62 28.29
N HIS A 212 -4.77 -37.17 27.55
CA HIS A 212 -4.77 -36.89 26.13
C HIS A 212 -4.03 -35.61 25.70
N SER A 213 -3.46 -35.71 24.50
CA SER A 213 -3.15 -34.64 23.53
C SER A 213 -4.23 -33.54 23.53
N SER A 214 -3.96 -32.24 23.35
CA SER A 214 -3.20 -31.65 22.24
C SER A 214 -2.97 -30.15 22.53
N GLN A 215 -1.73 -29.66 22.45
CA GLN A 215 -1.46 -28.26 22.15
C GLN A 215 -0.43 -28.20 21.02
N THR A 216 -0.91 -27.79 19.86
CA THR A 216 -0.13 -27.60 18.65
C THR A 216 0.72 -26.34 18.81
N ALA A 217 2.02 -26.52 19.03
CA ALA A 217 3.01 -25.45 18.92
C ALA A 217 3.28 -25.18 17.44
N ALA A 218 2.90 -23.99 16.96
CA ALA A 218 3.36 -23.47 15.68
C ALA A 218 4.64 -22.67 15.91
N SER A 219 5.75 -23.33 15.57
CA SER A 219 6.96 -22.77 14.95
C SER A 219 7.12 -21.25 14.98
N ALA A 220 8.01 -20.80 15.87
CA ALA A 220 8.91 -19.70 15.57
C ALA A 220 9.60 -19.96 14.22
N TRP A 221 9.82 -18.91 13.43
CA TRP A 221 11.01 -18.61 12.62
C TRP A 221 10.80 -17.17 12.12
N ALA A 222 11.44 -16.21 12.79
CA ALA A 222 11.49 -14.82 12.38
C ALA A 222 12.86 -14.54 11.76
N PRO A 223 12.96 -14.07 10.50
CA PRO A 223 14.07 -13.24 10.07
C PRO A 223 13.73 -11.77 10.32
N GLY A 224 14.60 -11.08 11.08
CA GLY A 224 14.43 -9.67 11.48
C GLY A 224 14.53 -8.68 10.32
N PRO A 225 14.08 -7.42 10.52
CA PRO A 225 14.14 -6.38 9.50
C PRO A 225 15.58 -5.86 9.35
N LEU A 226 16.13 -6.02 8.14
CA LEU A 226 17.32 -5.32 7.71
C LEU A 226 17.02 -3.82 7.63
N ALA A 227 17.79 -3.05 8.39
CA ALA A 227 17.83 -1.60 8.32
C ALA A 227 18.21 -1.13 6.91
N TRP A 228 17.36 -0.34 6.28
CA TRP A 228 17.69 0.44 5.09
C TRP A 228 17.58 1.92 5.45
N ALA A 229 18.71 2.51 5.81
CA ALA A 229 18.86 3.96 5.80
C ALA A 229 18.96 4.41 4.34
N ILE A 230 18.05 5.28 3.88
CA ILE A 230 18.14 5.92 2.58
C ILE A 230 18.43 7.41 2.78
N MET A 231 19.62 7.81 2.33
CA MET A 231 20.10 9.18 2.20
C MET A 231 19.31 9.92 1.11
N ILE A 232 18.80 11.11 1.43
CA ILE A 232 18.19 12.04 0.47
C ILE A 232 19.32 12.86 -0.17
N ALA A 233 19.51 12.73 -1.48
CA ALA A 233 20.35 13.61 -2.28
C ALA A 233 19.47 14.56 -3.12
N LEU A 234 19.63 15.86 -2.88
CA LEU A 234 19.05 16.95 -3.66
C LEU A 234 19.76 17.11 -5.00
N ALA A 235 19.00 17.19 -6.10
CA ALA A 235 19.47 17.75 -7.37
C ALA A 235 18.32 18.46 -8.08
N VAL A 236 18.35 19.81 -8.09
CA VAL A 236 17.63 20.64 -9.06
C VAL A 236 18.55 21.76 -9.50
N ALA A 237 18.85 21.78 -10.80
CA ALA A 237 18.83 22.95 -11.69
C ALA A 237 19.95 22.91 -12.75
N GLY A 238 19.53 22.94 -14.01
CA GLY A 238 20.38 22.96 -15.22
C GLY A 238 19.87 21.88 -16.16
N GLY A 239 19.03 22.14 -17.15
CA GLY A 239 18.98 23.29 -18.05
C GLY A 239 19.14 22.70 -19.45
N ILE A 240 18.06 22.65 -20.25
CA ILE A 240 18.16 22.33 -21.68
C ILE A 240 17.25 23.26 -22.48
N LEU A 241 17.95 23.97 -23.35
CA LEU A 241 17.56 24.83 -24.43
C LEU A 241 16.92 24.03 -25.60
N PHE A 242 15.91 24.64 -26.24
CA PHE A 242 15.84 24.82 -27.71
C PHE A 242 15.45 23.61 -28.58
N TRP A 243 14.32 23.67 -29.31
CA TRP A 243 14.30 23.93 -30.77
C TRP A 243 12.86 24.06 -31.31
N SER A 244 12.79 24.75 -32.43
CA SER A 244 11.69 25.37 -33.14
C SER A 244 10.94 24.45 -34.11
N LYS A 245 9.73 24.84 -34.54
CA LYS A 245 9.34 24.77 -35.97
C LYS A 245 8.08 25.59 -36.31
N THR A 246 8.33 26.66 -37.08
CA THR A 246 7.56 27.24 -38.21
C THR A 246 6.28 26.50 -38.67
N ARG A 247 5.23 27.17 -39.15
CA ARG A 247 5.21 28.02 -40.37
C ARG A 247 4.00 28.97 -40.41
N HIS A 248 4.23 30.03 -41.19
CA HIS A 248 3.31 30.96 -41.84
C HIS A 248 1.98 30.37 -42.32
#